data_AF-A0A838D190-F1
#
_entry.id   AF-A0A838D190-F1
#
_cell.length_a   1.000
_cell.length_b   1.000
_cell.length_c   1.000
_cell.angle_alpha   90.00
_cell.angle_beta   90.00
_cell.angle_gamma   90.00
#
_symmetry.space_group_name_H-M   'P 1'
#
loop_
_entity.id
_entity.type
_entity.pdbx_description
1 polymer ?
#
loop_
_entity_poly.entity_id
_entity_poly.type
_entity_poly.pdbx_seq_one_letter_code
_entity_poly.pdbx_strand_id
1 'polypeptide(L)' 'MKRTAEDVGMLAGAFVAATLLAELLGAVNLGTSLTFGTLAFSGVLMFLLLKR' A
#
# COMPACT_ATOMS: atom_id res chain seq x y z
N MET A 1 -10.07 -15.11 12.11
CA MET A 1 -8.66 -15.10 11.64
C MET A 1 -8.51 -14.96 10.12
N LYS A 2 -9.26 -15.70 9.28
CA LYS A 2 -9.15 -15.58 7.80
C LYS A 2 -9.33 -14.15 7.27
N ARG A 3 -10.31 -13.41 7.80
CA ARG A 3 -10.59 -12.02 7.43
C ARG A 3 -9.40 -11.08 7.70
N THR A 4 -8.80 -11.18 8.89
CA THR A 4 -7.60 -10.40 9.26
C THR A 4 -6.41 -10.69 8.36
N ALA A 5 -6.19 -11.96 7.99
CA ALA A 5 -5.10 -12.33 7.08
C ALA A 5 -5.31 -11.76 5.66
N GLU A 6 -6.55 -11.74 5.17
CA GLU A 6 -6.90 -11.13 3.89
C GLU A 6 -6.70 -9.61 3.91
N ASP A 7 -7.16 -8.94 4.97
CA ASP A 7 -7.02 -7.49 5.15
C ASP A 7 -5.54 -7.07 5.23
N VAL A 8 -4.72 -7.83 5.98
CA VAL A 8 -3.26 -7.64 6.02
C VAL A 8 -2.64 -7.88 4.65
N GLY A 9 -3.11 -8.89 3.92
CA GLY A 9 -2.67 -9.15 2.55
C GLY A 9 -2.95 -7.98 1.60
N MET A 10 -4.14 -7.36 1.70
CA MET A 10 -4.48 -6.17 0.90
C MET A 10 -3.61 -4.98 1.26
N LEU A 11 -3.40 -4.72 2.55
CA LEU A 11 -2.58 -3.61 3.03
C LEU A 11 -1.12 -3.76 2.58
N ALA A 12 -0.53 -4.94 2.80
CA ALA A 12 0.84 -5.25 2.38
C ALA A 12 0.98 -5.22 0.85
N GLY A 13 0.01 -5.82 0.14
CA GLY A 13 -0.02 -5.83 -1.32
C GLY A 13 -0.09 -4.43 -1.92
N ALA A 14 -0.94 -3.55 -1.39
CA ALA A 14 -1.06 -2.17 -1.86
C ALA A 14 0.21 -1.36 -1.61
N PHE A 15 0.81 -1.50 -0.42
CA PHE A 15 2.06 -0.84 -0.08
C PHE A 15 3.19 -1.26 -1.04
N VAL A 16 3.41 -2.56 -1.19
CA VAL A 16 4.49 -3.10 -2.04
C VAL A 16 4.25 -2.75 -3.50
N ALA A 17 3.04 -2.94 -4.01
CA ALA A 17 2.71 -2.64 -5.40
C ALA A 17 2.93 -1.16 -5.73
N ALA A 18 2.44 -0.24 -4.90
CA ALA A 18 2.62 1.19 -5.14
C ALA A 18 4.08 1.64 -4.98
N THR A 19 4.81 1.07 -4.02
CA THR A 19 6.25 1.35 -3.85
C THR A 19 7.04 0.93 -5.09
N LEU A 20 6.83 -0.29 -5.57
CA LEU A 20 7.52 -0.82 -6.75
C LEU A 20 7.12 -0.08 -8.03
N LEU A 21 5.84 0.31 -8.16
CA LEU A 21 5.39 1.14 -9.27
C LEU A 21 6.08 2.52 -9.27
N ALA A 22 6.18 3.17 -8.11
CA ALA A 22 6.88 4.45 -8.01
C ALA A 22 8.37 4.32 -8.35
N GLU A 23 9.03 3.24 -7.91
CA GLU A 23 10.42 2.95 -8.26
C GLU A 23 10.57 2.73 -9.77
N LEU A 24 9.69 1.93 -10.38
CA LEU A 24 9.71 1.64 -11.83
C LEU A 24 9.42 2.89 -12.68
N LEU A 25 8.64 3.83 -12.17
CA LEU A 25 8.35 5.10 -12.81
C LEU A 25 9.43 6.16 -12.61
N GLY A 26 10.55 5.82 -11.95
CA GLY A 26 11.71 6.69 -11.83
C GLY A 26 11.68 7.62 -10.60
N ALA A 27 11.10 7.17 -9.49
CA ALA A 27 11.22 7.88 -8.22
C ALA A 27 12.69 8.23 -7.90
N VAL A 28 12.93 9.49 -7.53
CA VAL A 28 14.29 10.06 -7.37
C VAL A 28 15.10 9.37 -6.28
N ASN A 29 14.42 8.83 -5.26
CA ASN A 29 15.04 8.08 -4.17
C ASN A 29 14.02 7.13 -3.53
N LEU A 30 14.53 6.22 -2.69
CA LEU A 30 13.71 5.24 -1.98
C LEU A 30 12.65 5.90 -1.08
N GLY A 31 12.95 7.05 -0.47
CA GLY A 31 11.99 7.78 0.36
C GLY A 31 10.75 8.24 -0.42
N THR A 32 10.93 8.66 -1.67
CA THR A 32 9.82 9.01 -2.57
C THR A 32 8.97 7.78 -2.87
N SER A 33 9.56 6.64 -3.24
CA SER A 33 8.83 5.40 -3.51
C SER A 33 8.03 4.92 -2.30
N LEU A 34 8.65 4.94 -1.11
CA LEU A 34 8.00 4.54 0.15
C LEU A 34 6.85 5.46 0.53
N THR A 35 6.93 6.75 0.16
CA THR A 35 5.82 7.70 0.38
C THR A 35 4.60 7.30 -0.45
N PHE A 36 4.77 6.93 -1.72
CA PHE A 36 3.68 6.40 -2.55
C PHE A 36 3.11 5.10 -1.99
N GLY A 37 3.98 4.19 -1.53
CA GLY A 37 3.56 2.99 -0.79
C GLY A 37 2.68 3.31 0.42
N THR A 38 3.10 4.27 1.24
CA THR A 38 2.40 4.69 2.46
C THR A 38 1.05 5.36 2.15
N LEU A 39 0.97 6.15 1.08
CA LEU A 39 -0.29 6.73 0.60
C LEU A 39 -1.28 5.64 0.16
N ALA A 40 -0.82 4.66 -0.62
CA ALA A 40 -1.65 3.53 -1.05
C ALA A 40 -2.12 2.67 0.14
N PHE A 41 -1.21 2.37 1.07
CA PHE A 41 -1.55 1.68 2.32
C PHE A 41 -2.64 2.43 3.10
N SER A 42 -2.48 3.75 3.26
CA SER A 42 -3.42 4.58 4.00
C SER A 42 -4.80 4.63 3.32
N GLY A 43 -4.83 4.72 1.99
CA GLY A 43 -6.07 4.66 1.21
C GLY A 43 -6.80 3.32 1.35
N VAL A 44 -6.07 2.20 1.28
CA VAL A 44 -6.66 0.87 1.49
C VAL A 44 -7.11 0.69 2.94
N LEU A 45 -6.35 1.16 3.92
CA LEU A 45 -6.75 1.13 5.32
C LEU A 45 -8.08 1.88 5.52
N MET A 46 -8.19 3.10 4.97
CA MET A 46 -9.44 3.87 5.04
C MET A 46 -10.60 3.15 4.34
N PHE A 47 -10.35 2.52 3.18
CA PHE A 47 -11.35 1.70 2.51
C PHE A 47 -11.83 0.54 3.39
N LEU A 48 -10.90 -0.20 4.01
CA LEU A 48 -11.23 -1.33 4.88
C LEU A 48 -12.01 -0.88 6.12
N LEU A 49 -11.63 0.25 6.73
CA LEU A 49 -12.31 0.79 7.91
C LEU A 49 -13.72 1.31 7.61
N LEU A 50 -13.94 1.89 6.43
CA LEU A 50 -15.21 2.55 6.08
C LEU A 50 -16.21 1.63 5.39
N LYS A 51 -15.76 0.64 4.61
CA LYS A 51 -16.62 -0.16 3.72
C LYS A 51 -16.62 -1.66 3.99
N ARG A 52 -15.83 -2.17 4.93
CA ARG A 52 -15.64 -3.62 5.12
C ARG A 52 -15.89 -4.10 6.54
#